data_AF-A0A1I5QM14-F1
#
_entry.id   AF-A0A1I5QM14-F1
#
_cell.length_a   1.000
_cell.length_b   1.000
_cell.length_c   1.000
_cell.angle_alpha   90.00
_cell.angle_beta   90.00
_cell.angle_gamma   90.00
#
_symmetry.space_group_name_H-M   'P 1'
#
loop_
_entity.id
_entity.type
_entity.pdbx_description
1 polymer ?
#
loop_
_entity_poly.entity_id
_entity_poly.type
_entity_poly.pdbx_seq_one_letter_code
_entity_poly.pdbx_strand_id
1 'polypeptide(L)'
;MTIPTPVPIGRRLALVSETDIEIYRFQPAGHVAATLGTRNGPVCAPLLVYSVLSADSIRLVHSDGVAITWTNIEIERDVLRAECEGRIKTFTIE
;
A
#
# COMPACT_ATOMS: atom_id res chain seq x y z
N MET A 1 -23.69 3.71 -4.34
CA MET A 1 -22.76 4.65 -3.67
C MET A 1 -21.36 4.07 -3.82
N THR A 2 -20.43 4.80 -4.41
CA THR A 2 -19.03 4.37 -4.55
C THR A 2 -18.33 4.66 -3.23
N ILE A 3 -17.72 3.66 -2.59
CA ILE A 3 -16.93 3.87 -1.38
C ILE A 3 -15.69 4.68 -1.78
N PRO A 4 -15.41 5.84 -1.15
CA PRO A 4 -14.18 6.58 -1.42
C PRO A 4 -12.97 5.70 -1.11
N THR A 5 -11.95 5.77 -1.97
CA THR A 5 -10.76 4.94 -1.79
C THR A 5 -9.89 5.48 -0.65
N PRO A 6 -9.53 4.68 0.36
CA PRO A 6 -8.78 5.15 1.54
C PRO A 6 -7.29 5.38 1.29
N VAL A 7 -6.83 5.28 0.03
CA VAL A 7 -5.43 5.46 -0.36
C VAL A 7 -5.31 6.52 -1.46
N PRO A 8 -4.22 7.30 -1.50
CA PRO A 8 -4.06 8.36 -2.49
C PRO A 8 -3.76 7.76 -3.88
N ILE A 9 -4.71 7.92 -4.80
CA ILE A 9 -4.59 7.44 -6.18
C ILE A 9 -3.58 8.29 -6.95
N GLY A 10 -2.72 7.62 -7.73
CA GLY A 10 -1.72 8.25 -8.58
C GLY A 10 -0.52 8.82 -7.86
N ARG A 11 -0.50 8.85 -6.52
CA ARG A 11 0.63 9.31 -5.70
C ARG A 11 1.56 8.16 -5.33
N ARG A 12 2.82 8.46 -5.07
CA ARG A 12 3.80 7.48 -4.57
C ARG A 12 3.67 7.41 -3.06
N LEU A 13 3.52 6.20 -2.54
CA LEU A 13 3.65 5.89 -1.12
C LEU A 13 5.00 5.24 -0.90
N ALA A 14 5.82 5.74 0.03
CA ALA A 14 7.10 5.12 0.37
C ALA A 14 7.16 4.83 1.87
N LEU A 15 7.44 3.58 2.23
CA LEU A 15 7.53 3.15 3.61
C LEU A 15 8.65 3.91 4.32
N VAL A 16 8.31 4.46 5.49
CA VAL A 16 9.29 5.01 6.43
C VAL A 16 9.88 3.83 7.19
N SER A 17 10.99 3.30 6.69
CA SER A 17 11.75 2.21 7.32
C SER A 17 13.24 2.35 7.03
N GLU A 18 14.07 1.99 8.02
CA GLU A 18 15.52 1.91 7.86
C GLU A 18 15.97 0.61 7.18
N THR A 19 15.15 -0.43 7.26
CA THR A 19 15.48 -1.79 6.83
C THR A 19 14.74 -2.22 5.57
N ASP A 20 13.47 -1.87 5.46
CA ASP A 20 12.57 -2.40 4.45
C ASP A 20 12.29 -1.35 3.37
N ILE A 21 12.09 -1.84 2.15
CA ILE A 21 11.63 -1.03 1.02
C ILE A 21 10.23 -1.52 0.69
N GLU A 22 9.25 -0.65 0.86
CA GLU A 22 7.93 -0.84 0.26
C GLU A 22 7.51 0.48 -0.37
N ILE A 23 7.35 0.47 -1.69
CA ILE A 23 6.88 1.61 -2.45
C ILE A 23 5.64 1.16 -3.20
N TYR A 24 4.58 1.95 -3.13
CA TYR A 24 3.31 1.67 -3.80
C TYR A 24 2.85 2.88 -4.62
N ARG A 25 2.21 2.62 -5.77
CA ARG A 25 1.44 3.61 -6.51
C ARG A 25 0.13 2.99 -6.97
N PHE A 26 -0.96 3.43 -6.35
CA PHE A 26 -2.32 2.95 -6.63
C PHE A 26 -2.87 3.63 -7.89
N GLN A 27 -3.45 2.84 -8.78
CA GLN A 27 -4.05 3.31 -10.03
C GLN A 27 -5.58 3.27 -9.95
N PRO A 28 -6.31 4.18 -10.62
CA PRO A 28 -7.79 4.19 -10.60
C PRO A 28 -8.44 2.87 -11.05
N ALA A 29 -7.74 2.09 -11.89
CA ALA A 29 -8.23 0.84 -12.46
C ALA A 29 -8.07 -0.38 -11.53
N GLY A 30 -7.68 -0.21 -10.27
CA GLY A 30 -7.50 -1.32 -9.33
C GLY A 30 -6.14 -2.01 -9.40
N HIS A 31 -5.18 -1.45 -10.14
CA HIS A 31 -3.80 -1.95 -10.20
C HIS A 31 -2.89 -1.18 -9.25
N VAL A 32 -1.84 -1.83 -8.76
CA VAL A 32 -0.80 -1.19 -7.93
C VAL A 32 0.56 -1.53 -8.50
N ALA A 33 1.33 -0.49 -8.81
CA ALA A 33 2.76 -0.65 -9.06
C ALA A 33 3.46 -0.69 -7.71
N ALA A 34 4.19 -1.78 -7.43
CA ALA A 34 4.88 -1.96 -6.15
C ALA A 34 6.37 -2.18 -6.35
N THR A 35 7.16 -1.79 -5.36
CA THR A 35 8.58 -2.18 -5.22
C THR A 35 8.80 -2.62 -3.79
N LEU A 36 9.15 -3.89 -3.60
CA LEU A 36 9.27 -4.54 -2.29
C LEU A 36 10.67 -5.11 -2.13
N GLY A 37 11.23 -5.05 -0.91
CA GLY A 37 12.53 -5.65 -0.63
C GLY A 37 13.14 -5.11 0.66
N THR A 38 14.47 -5.23 0.76
CA THR A 38 15.24 -4.68 1.88
C THR A 38 16.30 -3.71 1.40
N ARG A 39 16.66 -2.75 2.26
CA ARG A 39 17.73 -1.79 1.98
C ARG A 39 19.05 -2.54 1.82
N ASN A 40 19.76 -2.28 0.72
CA ASN A 40 20.98 -2.98 0.30
C ASN A 40 20.81 -4.50 0.04
N GLY A 41 19.57 -4.98 -0.10
CA GLY A 41 19.26 -6.37 -0.40
C GLY A 41 18.49 -6.54 -1.72
N PRO A 42 17.97 -7.75 -1.96
CA PRO A 42 17.13 -8.02 -3.11
C PRO A 42 15.87 -7.15 -3.11
N VAL A 43 15.50 -6.69 -4.30
CA VAL A 43 14.29 -5.90 -4.55
C VAL A 43 13.53 -6.54 -5.69
N CYS A 44 12.21 -6.59 -5.58
CA CYS A 44 11.30 -7.02 -6.65
C CYS A 44 10.22 -5.98 -6.92
N ALA A 45 9.62 -6.04 -8.11
CA ALA A 45 8.54 -5.15 -8.52
C ALA A 45 7.31 -5.98 -8.93
N PRO A 46 6.56 -6.53 -7.95
CA PRO A 46 5.42 -7.38 -8.26
C PRO A 46 4.27 -6.58 -8.86
N LEU A 47 3.50 -7.23 -9.74
CA LEU A 47 2.21 -6.72 -10.19
C LEU A 47 1.16 -7.07 -9.15
N LEU A 48 0.51 -6.05 -8.60
CA LEU A 48 -0.52 -6.20 -7.59
C LEU A 48 -1.85 -5.64 -8.12
N VAL A 49 -2.95 -6.19 -7.62
CA VAL A 49 -4.27 -5.60 -7.71
C VAL A 49 -4.77 -5.25 -6.32
N TYR A 50 -5.66 -4.27 -6.22
CA TYR A 50 -6.29 -3.91 -4.96
C TYR A 50 -7.80 -3.81 -5.08
N SER A 51 -8.48 -4.08 -3.97
CA SER A 51 -9.90 -3.80 -3.80
C SER A 51 -10.13 -3.02 -2.51
N VAL A 52 -11.12 -2.13 -2.54
CA VAL A 52 -11.59 -1.40 -1.35
C VAL A 52 -12.55 -2.31 -0.59
N LEU A 53 -12.27 -2.53 0.70
CA LEU A 53 -13.11 -3.36 1.57
C LEU A 53 -14.06 -2.50 2.41
N SER A 54 -13.57 -1.38 2.93
CA SER A 54 -14.33 -0.38 3.69
C SER A 54 -13.78 1.02 3.46
N ALA A 55 -14.30 2.01 4.19
CA ALA A 55 -13.85 3.40 4.11
C ALA A 55 -12.40 3.62 4.61
N ASP A 56 -11.80 2.62 5.26
CA ASP A 56 -10.51 2.67 5.93
C ASP A 56 -9.70 1.37 5.73
N SER A 57 -10.10 0.52 4.78
CA SER A 57 -9.38 -0.73 4.51
C SER A 57 -9.37 -1.13 3.04
N ILE A 58 -8.27 -1.76 2.65
CA ILE A 58 -8.07 -2.34 1.33
C ILE A 58 -7.50 -3.75 1.44
N ARG A 59 -7.68 -4.53 0.37
CA ARG A 59 -6.97 -5.78 0.16
C ARG A 59 -6.03 -5.63 -1.03
N LEU A 60 -4.76 -5.95 -0.84
CA LEU A 60 -3.78 -6.12 -1.91
C LEU A 60 -3.71 -7.61 -2.26
N VAL A 61 -3.69 -7.95 -3.55
CA VAL A 61 -3.56 -9.33 -4.03
C VAL A 61 -2.41 -9.40 -5.03
N HIS A 62 -1.49 -10.32 -4.77
CA HIS A 62 -0.40 -10.70 -5.65
C HIS A 62 -0.92 -11.63 -6.77
N SER A 63 -0.19 -11.70 -7.88
CA SER A 63 -0.54 -12.58 -8.99
C SER A 63 -0.52 -14.08 -8.64
N ASP A 64 0.21 -14.46 -7.59
CA ASP A 64 0.26 -15.83 -7.06
C ASP A 64 -0.91 -16.16 -6.10
N GLY A 65 -1.81 -15.19 -5.86
CA GLY A 65 -2.97 -15.33 -4.99
C GLY A 65 -2.72 -14.98 -3.52
N VAL A 66 -1.47 -14.68 -3.13
CA VAL A 66 -1.17 -14.17 -1.79
C VAL A 66 -1.81 -12.80 -1.63
N ALA A 67 -2.48 -12.58 -0.49
CA ALA A 67 -3.16 -11.32 -0.22
C ALA A 67 -2.74 -10.75 1.12
N ILE A 68 -2.64 -9.43 1.17
CA ILE A 68 -2.31 -8.65 2.36
C ILE A 68 -3.44 -7.67 2.60
N THR A 69 -3.91 -7.58 3.84
CA THR A 69 -4.98 -6.64 4.19
C THR A 69 -4.40 -5.44 4.92
N TRP A 70 -4.79 -4.24 4.49
CA TRP A 70 -4.50 -3.00 5.20
C TRP A 70 -5.77 -2.51 5.86
N THR A 71 -5.72 -2.27 7.17
CA THR A 71 -6.85 -1.77 7.98
C THR A 71 -6.45 -0.51 8.73
N ASN A 72 -7.44 0.18 9.31
CA ASN A 72 -7.21 1.39 10.10
C ASN A 72 -6.38 2.42 9.33
N ILE A 73 -6.70 2.63 8.04
CA ILE A 73 -5.96 3.54 7.17
C ILE A 73 -6.31 4.99 7.55
N GLU A 74 -5.30 5.72 7.99
CA GLU A 74 -5.39 7.12 8.39
C GLU A 74 -4.44 7.95 7.52
N ILE A 75 -4.95 9.05 6.96
CA ILE A 75 -4.14 10.00 6.20
C ILE A 75 -4.12 11.33 6.94
N GLU A 76 -2.92 11.79 7.29
CA GLU A 76 -2.69 13.12 7.83
C GLU A 76 -1.64 13.84 6.97
N ARG A 77 -2.09 14.86 6.24
CA ARG A 77 -1.25 15.63 5.29
C ARG A 77 -0.58 14.71 4.27
N ASP A 78 0.74 14.61 4.31
CA ASP A 78 1.58 13.84 3.39
C ASP A 78 2.05 12.52 4.02
N VAL A 79 1.33 12.02 5.03
CA VAL A 79 1.62 10.75 5.70
C VAL A 79 0.39 9.87 5.70
N LEU A 80 0.58 8.60 5.32
CA LEU A 80 -0.41 7.54 5.46
C LEU A 80 0.06 6.54 6.52
N ARG A 81 -0.81 6.20 7.45
CA ARG A 81 -0.60 5.16 8.46
C ARG A 81 -1.63 4.05 8.26
N ALA A 82 -1.20 2.80 8.35
CA ALA A 82 -2.10 1.65 8.23
C ALA A 82 -1.60 0.48 9.08
N GLU A 83 -2.51 -0.37 9.51
CA GLU A 83 -2.18 -1.67 10.08
C GLU A 83 -2.14 -2.73 8.96
N CYS A 84 -1.03 -3.44 8.86
CA CYS A 84 -0.76 -4.46 7.85
C CYS A 84 -0.29 -5.72 8.56
N GLU A 85 -1.07 -6.81 8.52
CA GLU A 85 -0.74 -8.09 9.16
C GLU A 85 -0.31 -7.93 10.64
N GLY A 86 -1.05 -7.11 11.40
CA GLY A 86 -0.78 -6.83 12.82
C GLY A 86 0.38 -5.88 13.09
N ARG A 87 0.97 -5.26 12.06
CA ARG A 87 2.04 -4.27 12.19
C ARG A 87 1.59 -2.91 11.67
N ILE A 88 1.88 -1.87 12.43
CA ILE A 88 1.66 -0.49 11.98
C ILE A 88 2.77 -0.11 11.00
N LYS A 89 2.37 0.34 9.81
CA LYS A 89 3.26 0.89 8.79
C LYS A 89 2.92 2.35 8.55
N THR A 90 3.96 3.13 8.30
CA THR A 90 3.87 4.56 8.00
C THR A 90 4.51 4.82 6.66
N PHE A 91 3.82 5.53 5.78
CA PHE A 91 4.27 5.86 4.43
C PHE A 91 4.27 7.37 4.23
N THR A 92 5.30 7.91 3.56
CA THR A 92 5.25 9.26 3.00
C THR A 92 4.46 9.25 1.69
N ILE A 93 3.68 10.31 1.46
CA ILE A 93 2.88 10.53 0.26
C ILE A 93 3.57 11.57 -0.62
N GLU A 94 3.92 11.20 -1.84
CA GLU A 94 4.64 12.03 -2.83
C GLU A 94 3.89 12.17 -4.14
#